data_AF-A0A2W0BD69-F1
#
_entry.id   AF-A0A2W0BD69-F1
#
_cell.length_a   1.000
_cell.length_b   1.000
_cell.length_c   1.000
_cell.angle_alpha   90.00
_cell.angle_beta   90.00
_cell.angle_gamma   90.00
#
_symmetry.space_group_name_H-M   'P 1'
#
loop_
_entity.id
_entity.type
_entity.pdbx_description
1 polymer ?
#
loop_
_entity_poly.entity_id
_entity_poly.type
_entity_poly.pdbx_seq_one_letter_code
_entity_poly.pdbx_strand_id
1 'polypeptide(L)'
;MAGLASAILCAATGFVLISLAWPKGSGLRSDLLLKVSFCVGCGLGLFSFLYFLSLMFSVPAKTLAGLEVVIFVLLSVLLWTRNHNGHNQSFLRNRANTSTGFLGQILAAGFTLSLIGALYRCGKELAANPQGTGWDAFAIWNLHARFLFRGGEHWRDAFSGLIPWFHPDYPLLLPASIAHFWTYLGRETAAVPAALAFAFTFSTVALLFSAVSVLRGRNQGLLAGVMLLGTPSFLRQGLSEYADVPLSFFLLAAIVLLILAGRVPQSNFSLLVLSGFMAACAAWTKNEGLLFLAAFAVARLVIPAPWENWAIWLRQMTPLAATIIPILLLIAYFKLAVAGPGELFSNSQIMLQKAIDPSRYWMIARWFLKDFLGFGGWFLMPGTLLIIAYATILGKHGEASSRTGAATCAWALVLTATGYFAVYVITPYDLRWHLMWSLDRLFMQLWPSVLFLVFVTVRAPEPATALGCPAPESSE
;
A
#
# COMPACT_ATOMS: atom_id res chain seq x y z
N MET A 1 -9.19 -23.38 -15.92
CA MET A 1 -10.17 -22.37 -16.41
C MET A 1 -10.74 -21.55 -15.25
N ALA A 2 -11.30 -22.15 -14.19
CA ALA A 2 -11.90 -21.44 -13.06
C ALA A 2 -10.96 -20.46 -12.31
N GLY A 3 -9.72 -20.86 -12.00
CA GLY A 3 -8.76 -19.98 -11.31
C GLY A 3 -8.40 -18.70 -12.08
N LEU A 4 -8.21 -18.79 -13.41
CA LEU A 4 -7.94 -17.61 -14.25
C LEU A 4 -9.16 -16.70 -14.33
N ALA A 5 -10.37 -17.27 -14.46
CA ALA A 5 -11.61 -16.50 -14.45
C ALA A 5 -11.80 -15.74 -13.13
N SER A 6 -11.49 -16.37 -12.01
CA SER A 6 -11.51 -15.72 -10.68
C SER A 6 -10.51 -14.58 -10.57
N ALA A 7 -9.27 -14.76 -11.05
CA ALA A 7 -8.27 -13.69 -11.07
C ALA A 7 -8.70 -12.49 -11.93
N ILE A 8 -9.28 -12.75 -13.10
CA ILE A 8 -9.83 -11.69 -13.98
C ILE A 8 -10.99 -10.99 -13.28
N LEU A 9 -11.92 -11.73 -12.66
CA LEU A 9 -13.06 -11.17 -11.94
C LEU A 9 -12.62 -10.30 -10.76
N CYS A 10 -11.61 -10.73 -10.01
CA CYS A 10 -11.01 -9.98 -8.91
C CYS A 10 -10.43 -8.64 -9.41
N ALA A 11 -9.59 -8.68 -10.45
CA ALA A 11 -8.98 -7.49 -11.03
C ALA A 11 -10.03 -6.55 -11.66
N ALA A 12 -11.04 -7.10 -12.34
CA ALA A 12 -12.13 -6.34 -12.95
C ALA A 12 -13.01 -5.66 -11.90
N THR A 13 -13.39 -6.38 -10.83
CA THR A 13 -14.13 -5.80 -9.70
C THR A 13 -13.35 -4.67 -9.06
N GLY A 14 -12.04 -4.87 -8.81
CA GLY A 14 -11.15 -3.82 -8.34
C GLY A 14 -11.17 -2.59 -9.27
N PHE A 15 -11.01 -2.79 -10.57
CA PHE A 15 -11.01 -1.68 -11.54
C PHE A 15 -12.35 -0.92 -11.58
N VAL A 16 -13.48 -1.62 -11.48
CA VAL A 16 -14.82 -1.01 -11.44
C VAL A 16 -14.99 -0.19 -10.16
N LEU A 17 -14.59 -0.69 -8.99
CA LEU A 17 -14.63 0.05 -7.72
C LEU A 17 -13.80 1.33 -7.79
N ILE A 18 -12.56 1.24 -8.29
CA ILE A 18 -11.70 2.41 -8.48
C ILE A 18 -12.33 3.41 -9.44
N SER A 19 -12.90 2.94 -10.55
CA SER A 19 -13.55 3.80 -11.55
C SER A 19 -14.80 4.49 -11.02
N LEU A 20 -15.58 3.80 -10.18
CA LEU A 20 -16.70 4.37 -9.44
C LEU A 20 -16.25 5.46 -8.46
N ALA A 21 -15.06 5.32 -7.87
CA ALA A 21 -14.52 6.33 -6.97
C ALA A 21 -13.96 7.56 -7.70
N TRP A 22 -13.75 7.50 -9.02
CA TRP A 22 -13.25 8.64 -9.78
C TRP A 22 -14.34 9.72 -10.01
N PRO A 23 -13.99 11.03 -10.07
CA PRO A 23 -14.97 12.10 -10.21
C PRO A 23 -15.92 11.93 -11.41
N LYS A 24 -17.18 12.36 -11.24
CA LYS A 24 -18.20 12.30 -12.29
C LYS A 24 -17.72 13.06 -13.54
N GLY A 25 -17.94 12.48 -14.72
CA GLY A 25 -17.49 13.05 -15.99
C GLY A 25 -16.11 12.59 -16.43
N SER A 26 -15.36 11.87 -15.60
CA SER A 26 -14.08 11.25 -15.99
C SER A 26 -14.32 9.91 -16.69
N GLY A 27 -13.88 9.78 -17.93
CA GLY A 27 -14.06 8.57 -18.73
C GLY A 27 -13.26 7.39 -18.16
N LEU A 28 -13.60 6.17 -18.57
CA LEU A 28 -12.91 4.95 -18.11
C LEU A 28 -11.40 4.98 -18.38
N ARG A 29 -10.99 5.61 -19.48
CA ARG A 29 -9.57 5.73 -19.90
C ARG A 29 -8.82 6.89 -19.25
N SER A 30 -9.52 7.78 -18.53
CA SER A 30 -8.86 8.86 -17.78
C SER A 30 -7.99 8.25 -16.68
N ASP A 31 -6.75 8.73 -16.57
CA ASP A 31 -5.78 8.29 -15.56
C ASP A 31 -5.63 6.75 -15.49
N LEU A 32 -5.75 6.07 -16.65
CA LEU A 32 -5.91 4.61 -16.72
C LEU A 32 -4.81 3.86 -15.97
N LEU A 33 -3.54 4.23 -16.16
CA LEU A 33 -2.43 3.56 -15.49
C LEU A 33 -2.52 3.68 -13.96
N LEU A 34 -2.95 4.84 -13.46
CA LEU A 34 -3.18 5.06 -12.04
C LEU A 34 -4.33 4.19 -11.54
N LYS A 35 -5.47 4.15 -12.25
CA LYS A 35 -6.60 3.28 -11.89
C LYS A 35 -6.23 1.80 -11.88
N VAL A 36 -5.51 1.33 -12.90
CA VAL A 36 -5.02 -0.05 -13.01
C VAL A 36 -4.05 -0.36 -11.87
N SER A 37 -3.17 0.57 -11.49
CA SER A 37 -2.23 0.34 -10.38
C SER A 37 -2.95 0.09 -9.05
N PHE A 38 -4.13 0.68 -8.83
CA PHE A 38 -4.95 0.42 -7.64
C PHE A 38 -5.76 -0.88 -7.70
N CYS A 39 -6.04 -1.41 -8.90
CA CYS A 39 -7.06 -2.46 -9.06
C CYS A 39 -6.68 -3.76 -8.35
N VAL A 40 -5.39 -4.12 -8.37
CA VAL A 40 -4.85 -5.34 -7.75
C VAL A 40 -5.17 -5.35 -6.26
N GLY A 41 -4.75 -4.33 -5.51
CA GLY A 41 -5.02 -4.28 -4.08
C GLY A 41 -6.50 -4.07 -3.76
N CYS A 42 -7.25 -3.32 -4.57
CA CYS A 42 -8.68 -3.13 -4.34
C CYS A 42 -9.47 -4.44 -4.45
N GLY A 43 -9.24 -5.19 -5.53
CA GLY A 43 -9.87 -6.48 -5.76
C GLY A 43 -9.46 -7.51 -4.71
N LEU A 44 -8.15 -7.66 -4.47
CA LEU A 44 -7.64 -8.63 -3.50
C LEU A 44 -8.08 -8.32 -2.07
N GLY A 45 -8.13 -7.04 -1.68
CA GLY A 45 -8.70 -6.61 -0.41
C GLY A 45 -10.13 -7.14 -0.25
N LEU A 46 -11.03 -6.80 -1.19
CA LEU A 46 -12.42 -7.25 -1.15
C LEU A 46 -12.56 -8.78 -1.15
N PHE A 47 -11.85 -9.47 -2.05
CA PHE A 47 -11.97 -10.91 -2.22
C PHE A 47 -11.40 -11.68 -1.01
N SER A 48 -10.33 -11.16 -0.39
CA SER A 48 -9.81 -11.72 0.87
C SER A 48 -10.84 -11.63 2.00
N PHE A 49 -11.61 -10.53 2.08
CA PHE A 49 -12.69 -10.38 3.07
C PHE A 49 -13.84 -11.35 2.78
N LEU A 50 -14.29 -11.43 1.53
CA LEU A 50 -15.37 -12.34 1.14
C LEU A 50 -14.99 -13.80 1.39
N TYR A 51 -13.73 -14.17 1.11
CA TYR A 51 -13.23 -15.50 1.39
C TYR A 51 -13.20 -15.80 2.88
N PHE A 52 -12.70 -14.89 3.71
CA PHE A 52 -12.70 -15.09 5.16
C PHE A 52 -14.12 -15.22 5.74
N LEU A 53 -15.06 -14.38 5.28
CA LEU A 53 -16.48 -14.52 5.65
C LEU A 53 -17.05 -15.86 5.18
N SER A 54 -16.65 -16.35 3.99
CA SER A 54 -17.09 -17.66 3.51
C SER A 54 -16.65 -18.79 4.43
N LEU A 55 -15.44 -18.70 5.01
CA LEU A 55 -14.93 -19.67 5.99
C LEU A 55 -15.67 -19.58 7.33
N MET A 56 -16.01 -18.37 7.77
CA MET A 56 -16.74 -18.15 9.02
C MET A 56 -18.16 -18.74 8.98
N PHE A 57 -18.83 -18.62 7.84
CA PHE A 57 -20.21 -19.05 7.65
C PHE A 57 -20.34 -20.37 6.89
N SER A 58 -19.23 -21.10 6.69
CA SER A 58 -19.17 -22.36 5.95
C SER A 58 -19.86 -22.30 4.57
N VAL A 59 -19.69 -21.17 3.86
CA VAL A 59 -20.31 -20.92 2.56
C VAL A 59 -19.60 -21.74 1.48
N PRO A 60 -20.32 -22.55 0.68
CA PRO A 60 -19.71 -23.31 -0.40
C PRO A 60 -19.04 -22.43 -1.46
N ALA A 61 -17.94 -22.89 -2.04
CA ALA A 61 -17.18 -22.15 -3.06
C ALA A 61 -18.03 -21.71 -4.27
N LYS A 62 -19.02 -22.52 -4.68
CA LYS A 62 -19.94 -22.16 -5.78
C LYS A 62 -20.81 -20.95 -5.43
N THR A 63 -21.28 -20.88 -4.17
CA THR A 63 -22.08 -19.76 -3.67
C THR A 63 -21.22 -18.50 -3.56
N LEU A 64 -19.99 -18.62 -3.07
CA LEU A 64 -19.03 -17.51 -3.05
C LEU A 64 -18.78 -16.95 -4.46
N ALA A 65 -18.54 -17.82 -5.45
CA ALA A 65 -18.36 -17.39 -6.84
C ALA A 65 -19.60 -16.66 -7.39
N GLY A 66 -20.81 -17.15 -7.07
CA GLY A 66 -22.05 -16.47 -7.42
C GLY A 66 -22.15 -15.07 -6.81
N LEU A 67 -21.81 -14.93 -5.53
CA LEU A 67 -21.78 -13.63 -4.83
C LEU A 67 -20.76 -12.67 -5.45
N GLU A 68 -19.56 -13.14 -5.78
CA GLU A 68 -18.52 -12.34 -6.42
C GLU A 68 -18.97 -11.82 -7.79
N VAL A 69 -19.62 -12.66 -8.59
CA VAL A 69 -20.20 -12.27 -9.89
C VAL A 69 -21.32 -11.25 -9.71
N VAL A 70 -22.23 -11.46 -8.75
CA VAL A 70 -23.32 -10.51 -8.47
C VAL A 70 -22.77 -9.15 -8.05
N ILE A 71 -21.77 -9.12 -7.15
CA ILE A 71 -21.10 -7.88 -6.74
C ILE A 71 -20.49 -7.18 -7.95
N PHE A 72 -19.74 -7.91 -8.79
CA PHE A 72 -19.15 -7.35 -10.00
C PHE A 72 -20.20 -6.74 -10.94
N VAL A 73 -21.30 -7.45 -11.20
CA VAL A 73 -22.37 -7.00 -12.10
C VAL A 73 -23.05 -5.75 -11.53
N LEU A 74 -23.43 -5.75 -10.25
CA LEU A 74 -24.07 -4.60 -9.61
C LEU A 74 -23.18 -3.35 -9.66
N LEU A 75 -21.89 -3.50 -9.38
CA LEU A 75 -20.92 -2.40 -9.47
C LEU A 75 -20.75 -1.92 -10.91
N SER A 76 -20.74 -2.84 -11.88
CA SER A 76 -20.62 -2.50 -13.30
C SER A 76 -21.85 -1.74 -13.83
N VAL A 77 -23.06 -2.14 -13.41
CA VAL A 77 -24.31 -1.43 -13.71
C VAL A 77 -24.30 -0.04 -13.07
N LEU A 78 -23.86 0.08 -11.82
CA LEU A 78 -23.71 1.37 -11.16
C LEU A 78 -22.70 2.28 -11.88
N LEU A 79 -21.61 1.71 -12.39
CA LEU A 79 -20.60 2.46 -13.13
C LEU A 79 -21.14 2.95 -14.48
N TRP A 80 -21.86 2.08 -15.20
CA TRP A 80 -22.48 2.43 -16.47
C TRP A 80 -23.50 3.55 -16.28
N THR A 81 -24.44 3.40 -15.36
CA THR A 81 -25.48 4.41 -15.08
C THR A 81 -24.88 5.76 -14.66
N ARG A 82 -23.77 5.75 -13.90
CA ARG A 82 -23.07 6.97 -13.50
C ARG A 82 -22.31 7.66 -14.64
N ASN A 83 -21.74 6.89 -15.57
CA ASN A 83 -20.74 7.40 -16.52
C ASN A 83 -21.18 7.38 -17.99
N HIS A 84 -22.48 7.28 -18.26
CA HIS A 84 -23.05 7.23 -19.61
C HIS A 84 -22.63 8.41 -20.50
N ASN A 85 -22.34 9.59 -19.90
CA ASN A 85 -21.88 10.81 -20.59
C ASN A 85 -20.46 11.25 -20.18
N GLY A 86 -19.60 10.32 -19.74
CA GLY A 86 -18.23 10.62 -19.28
C GLY A 86 -17.29 11.05 -20.42
N HIS A 87 -16.47 12.08 -20.19
CA HIS A 87 -15.47 12.55 -21.14
C HIS A 87 -14.10 11.92 -20.85
N ASN A 88 -13.35 11.53 -21.89
CA ASN A 88 -12.04 10.87 -21.75
C ASN A 88 -10.89 11.80 -21.30
N GLN A 89 -11.18 12.99 -20.77
CA GLN A 89 -10.13 13.89 -20.28
C GLN A 89 -9.69 13.44 -18.87
N SER A 90 -8.37 13.45 -18.66
CA SER A 90 -7.73 13.23 -17.36
C SER A 90 -8.21 14.27 -16.36
N PHE A 91 -8.80 13.82 -15.25
CA PHE A 91 -9.33 14.72 -14.22
C PHE A 91 -8.21 15.47 -13.48
N LEU A 92 -7.05 14.83 -13.31
CA LEU A 92 -5.96 15.31 -12.47
C LEU A 92 -4.81 15.99 -13.25
N ARG A 93 -4.94 16.18 -14.56
CA ARG A 93 -3.83 16.67 -15.38
C ARG A 93 -3.58 18.15 -15.13
N ASN A 94 -2.55 18.42 -14.33
CA ASN A 94 -1.80 19.65 -14.50
C ASN A 94 -1.15 19.60 -15.90
N ARG A 95 -1.41 20.62 -16.74
CA ARG A 95 -0.67 20.83 -17.99
C ARG A 95 0.77 21.28 -17.67
N ALA A 96 1.56 20.44 -17.00
CA ALA A 96 3.01 20.55 -17.09
C ALA A 96 3.39 20.00 -18.47
N ASN A 97 3.98 20.85 -19.30
CA ASN A 97 4.33 20.53 -20.66
C ASN A 97 5.17 19.23 -20.68
N THR A 98 4.71 18.22 -21.42
CA THR A 98 5.49 17.02 -21.72
C THR A 98 6.59 17.41 -22.69
N SER A 99 7.61 18.10 -22.20
CA SER A 99 8.84 18.29 -22.94
C SER A 99 9.46 16.89 -23.13
N THR A 100 9.33 16.34 -24.34
CA THR A 100 10.14 15.21 -24.81
C THR A 100 11.57 15.69 -25.11
N GLY A 101 12.14 16.48 -24.19
CA GLY A 101 13.53 16.88 -24.24
C GLY A 101 14.45 15.69 -24.00
N PHE A 102 15.73 15.87 -24.31
CA PHE A 102 16.78 14.88 -24.12
C PHE A 102 16.77 14.24 -22.72
N LEU A 103 16.58 15.04 -21.67
CA LEU A 103 16.47 14.54 -20.29
C LEU A 103 15.29 13.57 -20.09
N GLY A 104 14.12 13.88 -20.65
CA GLY A 104 12.94 13.01 -20.57
C GLY A 104 13.17 11.67 -21.28
N GLN A 105 13.93 11.66 -22.38
CA GLN A 105 14.32 10.44 -23.08
C GLN A 105 15.31 9.60 -22.25
N ILE A 106 16.31 10.24 -21.63
CA ILE A 106 17.24 9.55 -20.73
C ILE A 106 16.49 8.92 -19.54
N LEU A 107 15.58 9.67 -18.90
CA LEU A 107 14.80 9.16 -17.79
C LEU A 107 13.88 8.00 -18.23
N ALA A 108 13.29 8.09 -19.42
CA ALA A 108 12.47 7.01 -19.96
C ALA A 108 13.29 5.75 -20.26
N ALA A 109 14.49 5.92 -20.85
CA ALA A 109 15.41 4.82 -21.09
C ALA A 109 15.89 4.19 -19.77
N GLY A 110 16.29 5.00 -18.79
CA GLY A 110 16.71 4.54 -17.46
C GLY A 110 15.60 3.79 -16.72
N PHE A 111 14.37 4.30 -16.75
CA PHE A 111 13.20 3.61 -16.20
C PHE A 111 12.95 2.27 -16.90
N THR A 112 12.98 2.27 -18.23
CA THR A 112 12.74 1.06 -19.04
C THR A 112 13.80 0.00 -18.77
N LEU A 113 15.08 0.37 -18.74
CA LEU A 113 16.18 -0.54 -18.42
C LEU A 113 16.07 -1.08 -16.99
N SER A 114 15.73 -0.23 -16.02
CA SER A 114 15.51 -0.64 -14.63
C SER A 114 14.34 -1.62 -14.51
N LEU A 115 13.26 -1.36 -15.25
CA LEU A 115 12.09 -2.24 -15.27
C LEU A 115 12.40 -3.59 -15.91
N ILE A 116 13.09 -3.59 -17.05
CA ILE A 116 13.53 -4.84 -17.70
C ILE A 116 14.45 -5.63 -16.77
N GLY A 117 15.43 -4.96 -16.13
CA GLY A 117 16.31 -5.60 -15.16
C GLY A 117 15.56 -6.20 -13.97
N ALA A 118 14.57 -5.48 -13.44
CA ALA A 118 13.72 -5.96 -12.35
C ALA A 118 12.87 -7.16 -12.78
N LEU A 119 12.25 -7.11 -13.96
CA LEU A 119 11.47 -8.22 -14.53
C LEU A 119 12.34 -9.46 -14.78
N TYR A 120 13.53 -9.28 -15.33
CA TYR A 120 14.48 -10.37 -15.57
C TYR A 120 14.92 -11.02 -14.26
N ARG A 121 15.31 -10.21 -13.26
CA ARG A 121 15.66 -10.71 -11.93
C ARG A 121 14.49 -11.47 -11.30
N CYS A 122 13.30 -10.90 -11.37
CA CYS A 122 12.07 -11.53 -10.91
C CYS A 122 11.84 -12.91 -11.53
N GLY A 123 11.89 -13.00 -12.87
CA GLY A 123 11.72 -14.28 -13.57
C GLY A 123 12.76 -15.33 -13.14
N LYS A 124 14.02 -14.93 -12.97
CA LYS A 124 15.07 -15.84 -12.46
C LYS A 124 14.82 -16.30 -11.04
N GLU A 125 14.43 -15.38 -10.15
CA GLU A 125 14.24 -15.68 -8.73
C GLU A 125 13.03 -16.62 -8.54
N LEU A 126 11.91 -16.37 -9.21
CA LEU A 126 10.74 -17.24 -9.16
C LEU A 126 11.05 -18.64 -9.68
N ALA A 127 11.87 -18.74 -10.73
CA ALA A 127 12.28 -20.04 -11.28
C ALA A 127 13.21 -20.80 -10.33
N ALA A 128 14.11 -20.10 -9.63
CA ALA A 128 15.05 -20.70 -8.69
C ALA A 128 14.40 -21.04 -7.33
N ASN A 129 13.43 -20.24 -6.89
CA ASN A 129 12.82 -20.33 -5.56
C ASN A 129 11.28 -20.34 -5.64
N PRO A 130 10.65 -21.45 -6.06
CA PRO A 130 9.20 -21.51 -6.27
C PRO A 130 8.33 -21.36 -5.02
N GLN A 131 8.89 -21.36 -3.81
CA GLN A 131 8.16 -21.21 -2.54
C GLN A 131 8.48 -19.86 -1.86
N GLY A 132 9.01 -18.90 -2.63
CA GLY A 132 9.63 -17.70 -2.11
C GLY A 132 11.06 -17.94 -1.60
N THR A 133 11.83 -16.86 -1.50
CA THR A 133 13.23 -16.88 -1.05
C THR A 133 13.41 -16.84 0.46
N GLY A 134 12.32 -16.60 1.20
CA GLY A 134 12.39 -16.22 2.60
C GLY A 134 11.58 -17.12 3.52
N TRP A 135 11.99 -17.20 4.78
CA TRP A 135 11.38 -18.08 5.78
C TRP A 135 9.89 -17.78 6.02
N ASP A 136 9.53 -16.49 6.17
CA ASP A 136 8.16 -16.08 6.45
C ASP A 136 7.16 -16.53 5.36
N ALA A 137 7.59 -16.66 4.10
CA ALA A 137 6.73 -17.07 3.01
C ALA A 137 6.13 -18.44 3.25
N PHE A 138 6.97 -19.44 3.47
CA PHE A 138 6.50 -20.80 3.66
C PHE A 138 6.01 -21.05 5.09
N ALA A 139 6.60 -20.38 6.09
CA ALA A 139 6.33 -20.64 7.51
C ALA A 139 5.14 -19.87 8.07
N ILE A 140 4.77 -18.72 7.49
CA ILE A 140 3.66 -17.88 7.95
C ILE A 140 2.59 -17.83 6.86
N TRP A 141 2.90 -17.19 5.74
CA TRP A 141 1.88 -16.78 4.76
C TRP A 141 1.29 -17.96 3.99
N ASN A 142 2.14 -18.77 3.37
CA ASN A 142 1.71 -19.96 2.64
C ASN A 142 1.25 -21.06 3.59
N LEU A 143 1.77 -21.12 4.83
CA LEU A 143 1.28 -22.08 5.83
C LEU A 143 -0.16 -21.77 6.22
N HIS A 144 -0.46 -20.53 6.61
CA HIS A 144 -1.83 -20.12 6.92
C HIS A 144 -2.76 -20.37 5.72
N ALA A 145 -2.33 -20.01 4.51
CA ALA A 145 -3.11 -20.29 3.30
C ALA A 145 -3.45 -21.78 3.13
N ARG A 146 -2.51 -22.70 3.48
CA ARG A 146 -2.75 -24.15 3.41
C ARG A 146 -3.79 -24.60 4.41
N PHE A 147 -3.77 -24.11 5.64
CA PHE A 147 -4.80 -24.43 6.62
C PHE A 147 -6.18 -23.88 6.18
N LEU A 148 -6.23 -22.66 5.64
CA LEU A 148 -7.48 -22.09 5.13
C LEU A 148 -8.04 -22.90 3.95
N PHE A 149 -7.17 -23.41 3.08
CA PHE A 149 -7.57 -24.19 1.89
C PHE A 149 -7.91 -25.66 2.21
N ARG A 150 -7.10 -26.33 3.06
CA ARG A 150 -7.21 -27.78 3.32
C ARG A 150 -7.90 -28.15 4.62
N GLY A 151 -7.94 -27.22 5.58
CA GLY A 151 -8.37 -27.51 6.94
C GLY A 151 -9.85 -27.87 7.04
N GLY A 152 -10.69 -27.52 6.05
CA GLY A 152 -12.13 -27.75 6.13
C GLY A 152 -12.69 -27.10 7.39
N GLU A 153 -13.37 -27.87 8.24
CA GLU A 153 -13.89 -27.40 9.53
C GLU A 153 -12.77 -26.99 10.52
N HIS A 154 -11.55 -27.50 10.33
CA HIS A 154 -10.37 -27.26 11.18
C HIS A 154 -9.46 -26.13 10.68
N TRP A 155 -9.95 -25.26 9.78
CA TRP A 155 -9.14 -24.15 9.24
C TRP A 155 -8.56 -23.22 10.33
N ARG A 156 -9.21 -23.16 11.51
CA ARG A 156 -8.79 -22.35 12.66
C ARG A 156 -7.50 -22.84 13.31
N ASP A 157 -7.11 -24.10 13.09
CA ASP A 157 -5.89 -24.68 13.66
C ASP A 157 -4.62 -23.96 13.18
N ALA A 158 -4.71 -23.22 12.06
CA ALA A 158 -3.67 -22.31 11.58
C ALA A 158 -3.23 -21.28 12.63
N PHE A 159 -4.15 -20.91 13.53
CA PHE A 159 -3.97 -19.80 14.48
C PHE A 159 -3.80 -20.29 15.92
N SER A 160 -3.43 -21.56 16.06
CA SER A 160 -3.15 -22.17 17.35
C SER A 160 -1.98 -21.47 18.05
N GLY A 161 -2.18 -21.12 19.32
CA GLY A 161 -1.11 -20.60 20.19
C GLY A 161 -0.04 -21.64 20.56
N LEU A 162 -0.17 -22.90 20.10
CA LEU A 162 0.84 -23.94 20.32
C LEU A 162 2.09 -23.74 19.47
N ILE A 163 2.01 -22.95 18.39
CA ILE A 163 3.15 -22.65 17.51
C ILE A 163 3.30 -21.13 17.33
N PRO A 164 3.75 -20.41 18.38
CA PRO A 164 3.74 -18.96 18.42
C PRO A 164 4.55 -18.28 17.28
N TRP A 165 5.65 -18.90 16.87
CA TRP A 165 6.56 -18.36 15.85
C TRP A 165 5.97 -18.34 14.43
N PHE A 166 4.78 -18.91 14.19
CA PHE A 166 4.05 -18.74 12.93
C PHE A 166 3.16 -17.49 12.92
N HIS A 167 3.21 -16.66 13.97
CA HIS A 167 2.45 -15.43 14.09
C HIS A 167 0.94 -15.64 13.91
N PRO A 168 0.30 -16.46 14.78
CA PRO A 168 -1.11 -16.81 14.67
C PRO A 168 -2.06 -15.61 14.74
N ASP A 169 -1.59 -14.46 15.24
CA ASP A 169 -2.36 -13.23 15.37
C ASP A 169 -2.28 -12.31 14.14
N TYR A 170 -1.52 -12.69 13.11
CA TYR A 170 -1.39 -11.89 11.89
C TYR A 170 -2.69 -11.89 11.06
N PRO A 171 -3.15 -10.70 10.65
CA PRO A 171 -4.29 -10.54 9.74
C PRO A 171 -4.17 -11.30 8.41
N LEU A 172 -5.31 -11.59 7.77
CA LEU A 172 -5.38 -12.66 6.75
C LEU A 172 -5.43 -12.22 5.30
N LEU A 173 -5.21 -10.95 4.93
CA LEU A 173 -5.35 -10.50 3.53
C LEU A 173 -4.57 -11.41 2.56
N LEU A 174 -3.27 -11.59 2.81
CA LEU A 174 -2.42 -12.42 1.96
C LEU A 174 -2.80 -13.92 1.98
N PRO A 175 -2.88 -14.61 3.15
CA PRO A 175 -3.21 -16.03 3.16
C PRO A 175 -4.62 -16.33 2.67
N ALA A 176 -5.60 -15.46 2.94
CA ALA A 176 -6.97 -15.61 2.43
C ALA A 176 -7.01 -15.41 0.91
N SER A 177 -6.27 -14.44 0.35
CA SER A 177 -6.14 -14.30 -1.11
C SER A 177 -5.52 -15.54 -1.77
N ILE A 178 -4.47 -16.13 -1.18
CA ILE A 178 -3.83 -17.33 -1.72
C ILE A 178 -4.80 -18.51 -1.68
N ALA A 179 -5.41 -18.75 -0.51
CA ALA A 179 -6.35 -19.84 -0.30
C ALA A 179 -7.59 -19.73 -1.20
N HIS A 180 -8.09 -18.51 -1.40
CA HIS A 180 -9.18 -18.20 -2.34
C HIS A 180 -8.89 -18.70 -3.77
N PHE A 181 -7.73 -18.36 -4.34
CA PHE A 181 -7.38 -18.82 -5.67
C PHE A 181 -7.11 -20.33 -5.72
N TRP A 182 -6.53 -20.92 -4.67
CA TRP A 182 -6.39 -22.38 -4.57
C TRP A 182 -7.74 -23.08 -4.51
N THR A 183 -8.74 -22.54 -3.80
CA THR A 183 -10.11 -23.05 -3.76
C THR A 183 -10.71 -23.15 -5.15
N TYR A 184 -10.57 -22.11 -5.99
CA TYR A 184 -11.09 -22.15 -7.36
C TYR A 184 -10.23 -22.94 -8.34
N LEU A 185 -8.94 -23.10 -8.06
CA LEU A 185 -8.07 -23.98 -8.83
C LEU A 185 -8.29 -25.46 -8.49
N GLY A 186 -8.79 -25.75 -7.28
CA GLY A 186 -8.96 -27.10 -6.74
C GLY A 186 -7.65 -27.77 -6.30
N ARG A 187 -6.54 -27.02 -6.24
CA ARG A 187 -5.22 -27.54 -5.83
C ARG A 187 -4.30 -26.42 -5.34
N GLU A 188 -3.35 -26.80 -4.49
CA GLU A 188 -2.20 -25.96 -4.14
C GLU A 188 -1.27 -25.78 -5.34
N THR A 189 -0.67 -24.60 -5.46
CA THR A 189 0.41 -24.33 -6.41
C THR A 189 1.25 -23.14 -5.96
N ALA A 190 2.56 -23.25 -6.19
CA ALA A 190 3.53 -22.17 -6.07
C ALA A 190 3.21 -20.94 -6.94
N ALA A 191 2.50 -21.13 -8.06
CA ALA A 191 2.24 -20.05 -9.00
C ALA A 191 1.34 -18.95 -8.43
N VAL A 192 0.42 -19.27 -7.51
CA VAL A 192 -0.51 -18.30 -6.91
C VAL A 192 0.22 -17.28 -6.02
N PRO A 193 0.94 -17.69 -4.95
CA PRO A 193 1.64 -16.72 -4.10
C PRO A 193 2.71 -15.94 -4.89
N ALA A 194 3.43 -16.59 -5.81
CA ALA A 194 4.37 -15.94 -6.69
C ALA A 194 3.72 -14.88 -7.61
N ALA A 195 2.55 -15.17 -8.19
CA ALA A 195 1.80 -14.21 -9.00
C ALA A 195 1.29 -13.02 -8.18
N LEU A 196 0.86 -13.24 -6.93
CA LEU A 196 0.46 -12.17 -6.02
C LEU A 196 1.64 -11.28 -5.63
N ALA A 197 2.78 -11.88 -5.30
CA ALA A 197 4.02 -11.16 -4.99
C ALA A 197 4.46 -10.30 -6.20
N PHE A 198 4.43 -10.85 -7.41
CA PHE A 198 4.66 -10.13 -8.65
C PHE A 198 3.67 -8.96 -8.81
N ALA A 199 2.37 -9.23 -8.67
CA ALA A 199 1.33 -8.24 -8.89
C ALA A 199 1.46 -7.06 -7.92
N PHE A 200 1.65 -7.30 -6.62
CA PHE A 200 1.85 -6.23 -5.65
C PHE A 200 3.15 -5.44 -5.89
N THR A 201 4.25 -6.12 -6.21
CA THR A 201 5.54 -5.46 -6.48
C THR A 201 5.43 -4.46 -7.64
N PHE A 202 4.96 -4.93 -8.80
CA PHE A 202 4.89 -4.06 -9.98
C PHE A 202 3.70 -3.10 -9.94
N SER A 203 2.62 -3.41 -9.21
CA SER A 203 1.56 -2.43 -8.95
C SER A 203 2.03 -1.31 -8.03
N THR A 204 2.93 -1.58 -7.07
CA THR A 204 3.54 -0.53 -6.24
C THR A 204 4.39 0.42 -7.08
N VAL A 205 5.20 -0.13 -8.00
CA VAL A 205 5.99 0.66 -8.96
C VAL A 205 5.10 1.48 -9.87
N ALA A 206 4.08 0.86 -10.47
CA ALA A 206 3.12 1.52 -11.34
C ALA A 206 2.35 2.62 -10.60
N LEU A 207 1.96 2.38 -9.35
CA LEU A 207 1.25 3.34 -8.50
C LEU A 207 2.13 4.54 -8.19
N LEU A 208 3.36 4.33 -7.73
CA LEU A 208 4.31 5.41 -7.46
C LEU A 208 4.57 6.24 -8.73
N PHE A 209 4.94 5.57 -9.82
CA PHE A 209 5.22 6.21 -11.10
C PHE A 209 4.03 7.05 -11.59
N SER A 210 2.83 6.47 -11.63
CA SER A 210 1.65 7.11 -12.19
C SER A 210 1.11 8.22 -11.29
N ALA A 211 1.10 8.04 -9.97
CA ALA A 211 0.66 9.05 -9.02
C ALA A 211 1.57 10.29 -9.04
N VAL A 212 2.89 10.09 -9.04
CA VAL A 212 3.85 11.21 -9.17
C VAL A 212 3.75 11.83 -10.57
N SER A 213 3.60 11.05 -11.63
CA SER A 213 3.44 11.58 -13.00
C SER A 213 2.24 12.50 -13.12
N VAL A 214 1.12 12.10 -12.53
CA VAL A 214 -0.13 12.87 -12.53
C VAL A 214 0.01 14.15 -11.72
N LEU A 215 0.66 14.09 -10.55
CA LEU A 215 0.76 15.24 -9.64
C LEU A 215 1.88 16.21 -9.99
N ARG A 216 3.01 15.72 -10.52
CA ARG A 216 4.28 16.45 -10.64
C ARG A 216 4.91 16.36 -12.04
N GLY A 217 4.27 15.69 -12.99
CA GLY A 217 4.74 15.54 -14.36
C GLY A 217 5.53 14.25 -14.61
N ARG A 218 5.57 13.83 -15.87
CA ARG A 218 6.12 12.53 -16.31
C ARG A 218 7.56 12.29 -15.86
N ASN A 219 8.43 13.30 -15.94
CA ASN A 219 9.85 13.13 -15.62
C ASN A 219 10.07 12.86 -14.13
N GLN A 220 9.29 13.51 -13.25
CA GLN A 220 9.29 13.21 -11.81
C GLN A 220 8.77 11.80 -11.53
N GLY A 221 7.74 11.37 -12.25
CA GLY A 221 7.24 10.00 -12.14
C GLY A 221 8.27 8.96 -12.58
N LEU A 222 8.92 9.15 -13.72
CA LEU A 222 10.00 8.29 -14.21
C LEU A 222 11.12 8.18 -13.19
N LEU A 223 11.57 9.31 -12.63
CA LEU A 223 12.62 9.35 -11.62
C LEU A 223 12.19 8.63 -10.33
N ALA A 224 10.97 8.84 -9.84
CA ALA A 224 10.44 8.14 -8.68
C ALA A 224 10.39 6.61 -8.91
N GLY A 225 9.98 6.20 -10.11
CA GLY A 225 9.97 4.80 -10.53
C GLY A 225 11.37 4.18 -10.59
N VAL A 226 12.35 4.91 -11.16
CA VAL A 226 13.77 4.49 -11.18
C VAL A 226 14.31 4.36 -9.75
N MET A 227 14.01 5.29 -8.86
CA MET A 227 14.46 5.22 -7.46
C MET A 227 13.93 3.98 -6.75
N LEU A 228 12.65 3.62 -6.96
CA LEU A 228 12.07 2.44 -6.35
C LEU A 228 12.61 1.14 -6.97
N LEU A 229 12.63 1.03 -8.30
CA LEU A 229 13.20 -0.12 -9.02
C LEU A 229 14.70 -0.29 -8.74
N GLY A 230 15.40 0.82 -8.54
CA GLY A 230 16.81 0.86 -8.17
C GLY A 230 17.08 0.56 -6.71
N THR A 231 16.08 0.20 -5.90
CA THR A 231 16.24 -0.19 -4.49
C THR A 231 16.34 -1.74 -4.38
N PRO A 232 17.54 -2.33 -4.21
CA PRO A 232 17.70 -3.78 -4.14
C PRO A 232 16.89 -4.49 -3.05
N SER A 233 16.71 -3.89 -1.87
CA SER A 233 15.90 -4.49 -0.80
C SER A 233 14.44 -4.63 -1.22
N PHE A 234 13.86 -3.61 -1.87
CA PHE A 234 12.49 -3.66 -2.39
C PHE A 234 12.31 -4.79 -3.40
N LEU A 235 13.21 -4.92 -4.38
CA LEU A 235 13.12 -6.01 -5.36
C LEU A 235 13.35 -7.39 -4.72
N ARG A 236 14.25 -7.51 -3.74
CA ARG A 236 14.48 -8.77 -3.03
C ARG A 236 13.24 -9.20 -2.25
N GLN A 237 12.65 -8.27 -1.49
CA GLN A 237 11.47 -8.55 -0.66
C GLN A 237 10.20 -8.74 -1.51
N GLY A 238 10.06 -8.04 -2.63
CA GLY A 238 8.94 -8.21 -3.57
C GLY A 238 8.85 -9.60 -4.20
N LEU A 239 9.94 -10.36 -4.13
CA LEU A 239 10.04 -11.73 -4.65
C LEU A 239 10.13 -12.77 -3.54
N SER A 240 10.14 -12.32 -2.28
CA SER A 240 10.23 -13.21 -1.13
C SER A 240 8.88 -13.81 -0.75
N GLU A 241 7.77 -13.47 -1.42
CA GLU A 241 6.39 -13.85 -1.04
C GLU A 241 6.00 -13.38 0.39
N TYR A 242 6.63 -12.30 0.85
CA TYR A 242 6.34 -11.72 2.15
C TYR A 242 5.16 -10.74 2.06
N ALA A 243 4.43 -10.57 3.17
CA ALA A 243 3.38 -9.57 3.28
C ALA A 243 3.89 -8.11 3.34
N ASP A 244 5.20 -7.88 3.46
CA ASP A 244 5.76 -6.53 3.59
C ASP A 244 5.52 -5.68 2.33
N VAL A 245 5.63 -6.25 1.13
CA VAL A 245 5.37 -5.51 -0.13
C VAL A 245 3.88 -5.27 -0.36
N PRO A 246 2.97 -6.25 -0.17
CA PRO A 246 1.54 -5.97 -0.11
C PRO A 246 1.18 -4.87 0.89
N LEU A 247 1.76 -4.90 2.10
CA LEU A 247 1.55 -3.85 3.09
C LEU A 247 2.03 -2.49 2.58
N SER A 248 3.24 -2.44 2.02
CA SER A 248 3.82 -1.22 1.43
C SER A 248 2.95 -0.63 0.33
N PHE A 249 2.38 -1.48 -0.52
CA PHE A 249 1.42 -1.10 -1.54
C PHE A 249 0.20 -0.40 -0.92
N PHE A 250 -0.41 -1.00 0.10
CA PHE A 250 -1.62 -0.45 0.73
C PHE A 250 -1.35 0.86 1.48
N LEU A 251 -0.18 0.99 2.12
CA LEU A 251 0.29 2.25 2.71
C LEU A 251 0.37 3.35 1.65
N LEU A 252 1.08 3.08 0.54
CA LEU A 252 1.23 4.01 -0.57
C LEU A 252 -0.14 4.37 -1.16
N ALA A 253 -1.00 3.37 -1.37
CA ALA A 253 -2.33 3.56 -1.95
C ALA A 253 -3.21 4.47 -1.08
N ALA A 254 -3.24 4.24 0.23
CA ALA A 254 -3.98 5.06 1.17
C ALA A 254 -3.51 6.53 1.15
N ILE A 255 -2.19 6.74 1.16
CA ILE A 255 -1.55 8.07 1.13
C ILE A 255 -1.81 8.79 -0.20
N VAL A 256 -1.60 8.12 -1.33
CA VAL A 256 -1.86 8.68 -2.66
C VAL A 256 -3.31 9.14 -2.76
N LEU A 257 -4.27 8.30 -2.38
CA LEU A 257 -5.68 8.62 -2.44
C LEU A 257 -6.08 9.75 -1.50
N LEU A 258 -5.48 9.84 -0.31
CA LEU A 258 -5.70 10.96 0.60
C LEU A 258 -5.21 12.29 -0.01
N ILE A 259 -4.04 12.30 -0.64
CA ILE A 259 -3.51 13.49 -1.31
C ILE A 259 -4.37 13.86 -2.53
N LEU A 260 -4.80 12.88 -3.32
CA LEU A 260 -5.70 13.11 -4.46
C LEU A 260 -7.09 13.61 -4.02
N ALA A 261 -7.57 13.16 -2.86
CA ALA A 261 -8.81 13.66 -2.28
C ALA A 261 -8.75 15.15 -1.94
N GLY A 262 -7.57 15.69 -1.62
CA GLY A 262 -7.35 17.13 -1.43
C GLY A 262 -7.39 17.96 -2.73
N ARG A 263 -7.42 17.30 -3.89
CA ARG A 263 -7.47 17.92 -5.22
C ARG A 263 -8.86 17.91 -5.85
N VAL A 264 -9.82 17.19 -5.26
CA VAL A 264 -11.23 17.20 -5.69
C VAL A 264 -12.04 18.22 -4.87
N PRO A 265 -13.18 18.72 -5.39
CA PRO A 265 -14.10 19.54 -4.60
C PRO A 265 -14.45 18.87 -3.27
N GLN A 266 -14.56 19.66 -2.19
CA GLN A 266 -14.81 19.15 -0.83
C GLN A 266 -16.12 18.38 -0.67
N SER A 267 -17.05 18.50 -1.63
CA SER A 267 -18.30 17.74 -1.68
C SER A 267 -18.13 16.31 -2.18
N ASN A 268 -16.96 15.96 -2.75
CA ASN A 268 -16.69 14.63 -3.26
C ASN A 268 -15.82 13.82 -2.29
N PHE A 269 -16.44 12.83 -1.66
CA PHE A 269 -15.78 11.97 -0.67
C PHE A 269 -15.29 10.63 -1.22
N SER A 270 -15.49 10.33 -2.51
CA SER A 270 -15.26 8.98 -3.04
C SER A 270 -13.80 8.52 -2.96
N LEU A 271 -12.84 9.44 -3.15
CA LEU A 271 -11.42 9.13 -2.97
C LEU A 271 -11.02 8.96 -1.50
N LEU A 272 -11.72 9.63 -0.56
CA LEU A 272 -11.53 9.42 0.88
C LEU A 272 -12.05 8.06 1.34
N VAL A 273 -13.20 7.63 0.82
CA VAL A 273 -13.74 6.27 1.02
C VAL A 273 -12.69 5.25 0.62
N LEU A 274 -12.13 5.40 -0.58
CA LEU A 274 -11.14 4.47 -1.09
C LEU A 274 -9.81 4.53 -0.32
N SER A 275 -9.39 5.73 0.12
CA SER A 275 -8.22 5.90 1.00
C SER A 275 -8.40 5.14 2.33
N GLY A 276 -9.56 5.27 2.97
CA GLY A 276 -9.92 4.53 4.18
C GLY A 276 -9.94 3.01 3.95
N PHE A 277 -10.52 2.57 2.84
CA PHE A 277 -10.51 1.15 2.45
C PHE A 277 -9.09 0.60 2.26
N MET A 278 -8.19 1.34 1.59
CA MET A 278 -6.80 0.92 1.42
C MET A 278 -6.04 0.88 2.75
N ALA A 279 -6.26 1.86 3.63
CA ALA A 279 -5.65 1.86 4.98
C ALA A 279 -6.17 0.68 5.83
N ALA A 280 -7.44 0.33 5.69
CA ALA A 280 -8.02 -0.84 6.34
C ALA A 280 -7.50 -2.16 5.74
N CYS A 281 -7.25 -2.22 4.43
CA CYS A 281 -6.58 -3.37 3.80
C CYS A 281 -5.12 -3.52 4.28
N ALA A 282 -4.39 -2.41 4.51
CA ALA A 282 -3.09 -2.47 5.17
C ALA A 282 -3.20 -3.13 6.55
N ALA A 283 -4.18 -2.70 7.36
CA ALA A 283 -4.47 -3.34 8.65
C ALA A 283 -4.88 -4.81 8.54
N TRP A 284 -5.54 -5.21 7.44
CA TRP A 284 -5.86 -6.61 7.17
C TRP A 284 -4.68 -7.44 6.64
N THR A 285 -3.53 -6.82 6.35
CA THR A 285 -2.36 -7.51 5.79
C THR A 285 -1.39 -8.01 6.86
N LYS A 286 -1.11 -7.19 7.88
CA LYS A 286 -0.11 -7.48 8.92
C LYS A 286 -0.37 -6.58 10.14
N ASN A 287 0.16 -6.94 11.31
CA ASN A 287 0.05 -6.13 12.52
C ASN A 287 0.63 -4.70 12.36
N GLU A 288 1.70 -4.54 11.60
CA GLU A 288 2.28 -3.25 11.25
C GLU A 288 1.29 -2.35 10.49
N GLY A 289 0.38 -2.94 9.72
CA GLY A 289 -0.70 -2.22 9.05
C GLY A 289 -1.76 -1.69 10.01
N LEU A 290 -2.03 -2.38 11.12
CA LEU A 290 -2.91 -1.87 12.18
C LEU A 290 -2.29 -0.63 12.85
N LEU A 291 -0.98 -0.69 13.12
CA LEU A 291 -0.24 0.45 13.61
C LEU A 291 -0.28 1.63 12.62
N PHE A 292 -0.09 1.36 11.32
CA PHE A 292 -0.24 2.39 10.28
C PHE A 292 -1.66 2.98 10.26
N LEU A 293 -2.71 2.16 10.31
CA LEU A 293 -4.09 2.63 10.31
C LEU A 293 -4.37 3.54 11.52
N ALA A 294 -3.89 3.17 12.71
CA ALA A 294 -4.00 3.99 13.91
C ALA A 294 -3.25 5.31 13.75
N ALA A 295 -2.00 5.27 13.28
CA ALA A 295 -1.19 6.45 13.01
C ALA A 295 -1.82 7.38 11.95
N PHE A 296 -2.38 6.80 10.90
CA PHE A 296 -3.08 7.50 9.82
C PHE A 296 -4.34 8.20 10.32
N ALA A 297 -5.14 7.50 11.14
CA ALA A 297 -6.31 8.09 11.79
C ALA A 297 -5.91 9.24 12.72
N VAL A 298 -4.95 9.03 13.63
CA VAL A 298 -4.47 10.07 14.56
C VAL A 298 -3.94 11.29 13.79
N ALA A 299 -3.09 11.10 12.78
CA ALA A 299 -2.58 12.20 11.98
C ALA A 299 -3.72 12.96 11.28
N ARG A 300 -4.75 12.26 10.79
CA ARG A 300 -5.90 12.88 10.13
C ARG A 300 -6.82 13.63 11.10
N LEU A 301 -6.87 13.22 12.37
CA LEU A 301 -7.60 13.93 13.42
C LEU A 301 -6.85 15.19 13.87
N VAL A 302 -5.52 15.13 13.99
CA VAL A 302 -4.71 16.19 14.63
C VAL A 302 -4.20 17.25 13.63
N ILE A 303 -3.71 16.85 12.45
CA ILE A 303 -3.00 17.78 11.55
C ILE A 303 -3.92 18.76 10.82
N PRO A 304 -5.07 18.35 10.27
CA PRO A 304 -6.01 19.26 9.63
C PRO A 304 -6.84 20.08 10.62
N ALA A 305 -6.48 20.07 11.92
CA ALA A 305 -7.32 20.52 13.04
C ALA A 305 -8.24 21.71 12.66
N PRO A 306 -9.56 21.47 12.61
CA PRO A 306 -10.54 22.47 12.20
C PRO A 306 -10.94 23.30 13.41
N TRP A 307 -10.11 24.25 13.83
CA TRP A 307 -10.63 25.25 14.79
C TRP A 307 -11.65 26.19 14.16
N GLU A 308 -11.71 26.27 12.82
CA GLU A 308 -12.61 27.18 12.11
C GLU A 308 -13.82 26.50 11.41
N ASN A 309 -13.79 25.19 11.08
CA ASN A 309 -14.86 24.53 10.27
C ASN A 309 -15.11 23.03 10.61
N TRP A 310 -15.51 22.75 11.85
CA TRP A 310 -15.76 21.38 12.36
C TRP A 310 -16.76 20.54 11.52
N ALA A 311 -17.80 21.17 10.97
CA ALA A 311 -18.85 20.49 10.21
C ALA A 311 -18.34 19.85 8.91
N ILE A 312 -17.41 20.54 8.21
CA ILE A 312 -16.78 20.02 6.99
C ILE A 312 -15.87 18.85 7.33
N TRP A 313 -15.13 18.96 8.43
CA TRP A 313 -14.25 17.89 8.91
C TRP A 313 -15.03 16.63 9.27
N LEU A 314 -16.14 16.73 10.00
CA LEU A 314 -16.98 15.57 10.31
C LEU A 314 -17.53 14.90 9.06
N ARG A 315 -18.00 15.68 8.08
CA ARG A 315 -18.46 15.17 6.78
C ARG A 315 -17.37 14.42 6.02
N GLN A 316 -16.09 14.77 6.21
CA GLN A 316 -14.96 14.05 5.63
C GLN A 316 -14.55 12.80 6.44
N MET A 317 -14.81 12.76 7.75
CA MET A 317 -14.50 11.62 8.61
C MET A 317 -15.51 10.48 8.45
N THR A 318 -16.80 10.79 8.31
CA THR A 318 -17.85 9.79 8.09
C THR A 318 -17.56 8.79 6.96
N PRO A 319 -17.21 9.21 5.72
CA PRO A 319 -16.91 8.28 4.62
C PRO A 319 -15.65 7.44 4.85
N LEU A 320 -14.67 7.98 5.57
CA LEU A 320 -13.45 7.27 5.92
C LEU A 320 -13.73 6.20 7.00
N ALA A 321 -14.50 6.56 8.03
CA ALA A 321 -14.96 5.64 9.07
C ALA A 321 -15.86 4.54 8.50
N ALA A 322 -16.72 4.84 7.52
CA ALA A 322 -17.63 3.88 6.91
C ALA A 322 -16.92 2.69 6.23
N THR A 323 -15.68 2.86 5.79
CA THR A 323 -14.87 1.77 5.21
C THR A 323 -13.94 1.11 6.22
N ILE A 324 -13.41 1.87 7.16
CA ILE A 324 -12.48 1.35 8.17
C ILE A 324 -13.21 0.50 9.21
N ILE A 325 -14.36 0.95 9.71
CA ILE A 325 -15.06 0.29 10.83
C ILE A 325 -15.44 -1.17 10.50
N PRO A 326 -16.08 -1.50 9.35
CA PRO A 326 -16.44 -2.89 9.07
C PRO A 326 -15.23 -3.83 9.05
N ILE A 327 -14.11 -3.38 8.48
CA ILE A 327 -12.87 -4.17 8.41
C ILE A 327 -12.22 -4.28 9.79
N LEU A 328 -12.23 -3.21 10.59
CA LEU A 328 -11.74 -3.27 11.97
C LEU A 328 -12.56 -4.20 12.84
N LEU A 329 -13.89 -4.23 12.68
CA LEU A 329 -14.75 -5.18 13.38
C LEU A 329 -14.43 -6.62 13.00
N LEU A 330 -14.15 -6.87 11.72
CA LEU A 330 -13.71 -8.19 11.24
C LEU A 330 -12.35 -8.58 11.80
N ILE A 331 -11.39 -7.63 11.84
CA ILE A 331 -10.08 -7.85 12.46
C ILE A 331 -10.21 -8.11 13.96
N ALA A 332 -11.06 -7.35 14.65
CA ALA A 332 -11.33 -7.53 16.07
C ALA A 332 -11.94 -8.91 16.32
N TYR A 333 -12.91 -9.33 15.51
CA TYR A 333 -13.45 -10.68 15.57
C TYR A 333 -12.36 -11.73 15.36
N PHE A 334 -11.53 -11.59 14.32
CA PHE A 334 -10.43 -12.50 14.05
C PHE A 334 -9.48 -12.58 15.26
N LYS A 335 -9.04 -11.44 15.80
CA LYS A 335 -8.09 -11.39 16.93
C LYS A 335 -8.66 -11.90 18.25
N LEU A 336 -9.97 -11.75 18.48
CA LEU A 336 -10.60 -12.11 19.75
C LEU A 336 -11.20 -13.52 19.75
N ALA A 337 -11.70 -13.99 18.60
CA ALA A 337 -12.46 -15.24 18.51
C ALA A 337 -11.75 -16.34 17.71
N VAL A 338 -10.72 -16.02 16.94
CA VAL A 338 -10.03 -16.99 16.07
C VAL A 338 -8.55 -17.14 16.43
N ALA A 339 -7.83 -16.03 16.54
CA ALA A 339 -6.40 -16.04 16.79
C ALA A 339 -6.06 -16.28 18.26
N GLY A 340 -4.97 -17.03 18.50
CA GLY A 340 -4.32 -17.06 19.81
C GLY A 340 -3.74 -15.70 20.23
N PRO A 341 -3.44 -15.52 21.53
CA PRO A 341 -2.85 -14.27 22.02
C PRO A 341 -1.49 -14.00 21.37
N GLY A 342 -1.27 -12.76 20.94
CA GLY A 342 0.00 -12.35 20.35
C GLY A 342 1.16 -12.38 21.37
N GLU A 343 2.35 -12.76 20.91
CA GLU A 343 3.51 -12.99 21.77
C GLU A 343 4.02 -11.72 22.48
N LEU A 344 3.92 -10.56 21.81
CA LEU A 344 4.51 -9.30 22.27
C LEU A 344 3.96 -8.80 23.61
N PHE A 345 2.70 -9.12 23.91
CA PHE A 345 1.99 -8.61 25.10
C PHE A 345 1.69 -9.70 26.13
N SER A 346 2.33 -10.87 25.99
CA SER A 346 2.07 -12.04 26.85
C SER A 346 2.58 -11.87 28.29
N ASN A 347 3.59 -11.01 28.54
CA ASN A 347 4.13 -10.78 29.89
C ASN A 347 4.41 -9.29 30.15
N SER A 348 3.50 -8.63 30.86
CA SER A 348 3.55 -7.19 31.16
C SER A 348 4.72 -6.78 32.07
N GLN A 349 5.16 -7.66 32.98
CA GLN A 349 6.29 -7.36 33.88
C GLN A 349 7.62 -7.32 33.10
N ILE A 350 7.87 -8.32 32.26
CA ILE A 350 9.06 -8.35 31.39
C ILE A 350 9.03 -7.16 30.42
N MET A 351 7.86 -6.83 29.90
CA MET A 351 7.67 -5.66 29.03
C MET A 351 8.11 -4.36 29.71
N LEU A 352 7.68 -4.13 30.95
CA LEU A 352 8.06 -2.95 31.73
C LEU A 352 9.56 -2.93 32.03
N GLN A 353 10.14 -4.06 32.42
CA GLN A 353 11.59 -4.19 32.67
C GLN A 353 12.42 -3.83 31.43
N LYS A 354 12.00 -4.28 30.24
CA LYS A 354 12.66 -3.91 28.98
C LYS A 354 12.45 -2.45 28.63
N ALA A 355 11.28 -1.88 28.89
CA ALA A 355 10.97 -0.49 28.59
C ALA A 355 11.76 0.52 29.44
N ILE A 356 12.22 0.14 30.64
CA ILE A 356 13.04 1.03 31.47
C ILE A 356 14.54 0.91 31.22
N ASP A 357 14.98 -0.04 30.37
CA ASP A 357 16.40 -0.27 30.07
C ASP A 357 16.92 0.74 29.02
N PRO A 358 17.76 1.73 29.41
CA PRO A 358 18.23 2.78 28.49
C PRO A 358 19.14 2.24 27.38
N SER A 359 19.80 1.09 27.62
CA SER A 359 20.73 0.50 26.65
C SER A 359 20.01 0.06 25.37
N ARG A 360 18.74 -0.37 25.49
CA ARG A 360 17.88 -0.74 24.36
C ARG A 360 17.61 0.46 23.48
N TYR A 361 17.24 1.61 24.04
CA TYR A 361 16.97 2.84 23.28
C TYR A 361 18.19 3.27 22.48
N TRP A 362 19.37 3.25 23.09
CA TRP A 362 20.62 3.60 22.41
C TRP A 362 20.93 2.62 21.26
N MET A 363 20.77 1.32 21.51
CA MET A 363 20.97 0.30 20.47
C MET A 363 20.00 0.50 19.30
N ILE A 364 18.70 0.64 19.58
CA ILE A 364 17.67 0.82 18.56
C ILE A 364 17.94 2.11 17.77
N ALA A 365 18.20 3.23 18.45
CA ALA A 365 18.48 4.51 17.77
C ALA A 365 19.71 4.43 16.85
N ARG A 366 20.79 3.78 17.31
CA ARG A 366 22.00 3.57 16.51
C ARG A 366 21.71 2.71 15.28
N TRP A 367 20.95 1.63 15.42
CA TRP A 367 20.58 0.75 14.32
C TRP A 367 19.62 1.45 13.35
N PHE A 368 18.60 2.15 13.84
CA PHE A 368 17.69 2.94 13.02
C PHE A 368 18.46 3.95 12.18
N LEU A 369 19.39 4.71 12.78
CA LEU A 369 20.18 5.69 12.03
C LEU A 369 21.10 5.01 11.00
N LYS A 370 21.86 3.98 11.42
CA LYS A 370 22.79 3.27 10.54
C LYS A 370 22.08 2.63 9.35
N ASP A 371 21.03 1.87 9.61
CA ASP A 371 20.31 1.12 8.58
C ASP A 371 19.45 2.04 7.73
N PHE A 372 18.97 3.18 8.26
CA PHE A 372 18.31 4.21 7.45
C PHE A 372 19.30 4.87 6.48
N LEU A 373 20.48 5.28 6.96
CA LEU A 373 21.50 5.91 6.11
C LEU A 373 22.10 4.93 5.10
N GLY A 374 22.15 3.62 5.42
CA GLY A 374 22.60 2.55 4.53
C GLY A 374 21.47 1.79 3.81
N PHE A 375 20.22 2.26 3.90
CA PHE A 375 19.05 1.49 3.51
C PHE A 375 19.06 1.13 2.02
N GLY A 376 18.53 -0.06 1.71
CA GLY A 376 18.22 -0.45 0.34
C GLY A 376 19.28 -1.30 -0.34
N GLY A 377 20.49 -1.38 0.22
CA GLY A 377 21.58 -2.20 -0.33
C GLY A 377 22.15 -1.67 -1.65
N TRP A 378 22.14 -0.34 -1.83
CA TRP A 378 22.64 0.33 -3.02
C TRP A 378 24.16 0.15 -3.17
N PHE A 379 24.63 0.01 -4.41
CA PHE A 379 26.05 -0.23 -4.70
C PHE A 379 26.93 1.02 -4.54
N LEU A 380 26.49 2.17 -5.08
CA LEU A 380 27.27 3.42 -5.09
C LEU A 380 26.96 4.30 -3.88
N MET A 381 25.70 4.71 -3.77
CA MET A 381 25.24 5.63 -2.74
C MET A 381 23.85 5.19 -2.26
N PRO A 382 23.60 5.14 -0.94
CA PRO A 382 22.28 4.82 -0.40
C PRO A 382 21.19 5.72 -0.97
N GLY A 383 20.08 5.11 -1.38
CA GLY A 383 18.92 5.82 -1.94
C GLY A 383 18.32 6.86 -0.98
N THR A 384 18.44 6.64 0.33
CA THR A 384 18.04 7.59 1.36
C THR A 384 18.86 8.88 1.32
N LEU A 385 20.18 8.78 1.16
CA LEU A 385 21.03 9.96 0.99
C LEU A 385 20.74 10.69 -0.33
N LEU A 386 20.51 9.93 -1.41
CA LEU A 386 20.18 10.50 -2.73
C LEU A 386 18.87 11.30 -2.67
N ILE A 387 17.83 10.75 -2.05
CA ILE A 387 16.52 11.43 -1.97
C ILE A 387 16.57 12.63 -1.00
N ILE A 388 17.38 12.58 0.06
CA ILE A 388 17.62 13.72 0.95
C ILE A 388 18.32 14.83 0.17
N ALA A 389 19.43 14.52 -0.53
CA ALA A 389 20.16 15.48 -1.34
C ALA A 389 19.25 16.12 -2.39
N TYR A 390 18.48 15.31 -3.10
CA TYR A 390 17.47 15.75 -4.06
C TYR A 390 16.46 16.73 -3.44
N ALA A 391 15.90 16.41 -2.29
CA ALA A 391 14.95 17.26 -1.59
C ALA A 391 15.57 18.58 -1.10
N THR A 392 16.82 18.54 -0.62
CA THR A 392 17.53 19.75 -0.18
C THR A 392 17.86 20.69 -1.32
N ILE A 393 18.24 20.16 -2.49
CA ILE A 393 18.62 20.96 -3.67
C ILE A 393 17.40 21.66 -4.27
N LEU A 394 16.28 20.95 -4.44
CA LEU A 394 15.09 21.51 -5.08
C LEU A 394 14.23 22.36 -4.13
N GLY A 395 14.35 22.15 -2.82
CA GLY A 395 13.57 22.86 -1.82
C GLY A 395 12.07 22.55 -1.88
N LYS A 396 11.30 23.20 -1.00
CA LYS A 396 9.87 22.91 -0.82
C LYS A 396 8.99 23.63 -1.86
N HIS A 397 7.96 22.93 -2.32
CA HIS A 397 6.89 23.48 -3.16
C HIS A 397 5.82 24.19 -2.29
N GLY A 398 5.22 25.26 -2.84
CA GLY A 398 4.45 26.26 -2.08
C GLY A 398 2.93 26.11 -2.04
N GLU A 399 2.34 24.99 -2.51
CA GLU A 399 0.89 24.87 -2.65
C GLU A 399 0.20 24.53 -1.31
N ALA A 400 -0.60 25.45 -0.75
CA ALA A 400 -1.17 25.36 0.60
C ALA A 400 -2.14 24.18 0.80
N SER A 401 -3.01 23.88 -0.18
CA SER A 401 -3.94 22.74 -0.11
C SER A 401 -3.19 21.38 -0.11
N SER A 402 -2.07 21.30 -0.84
CA SER A 402 -1.22 20.11 -0.86
C SER A 402 -0.42 19.93 0.43
N ARG A 403 -0.17 21.01 1.20
CA ARG A 403 0.60 20.96 2.45
C ARG A 403 -0.11 20.19 3.55
N THR A 404 -1.40 20.42 3.78
CA THR A 404 -2.12 19.74 4.88
C THR A 404 -2.25 18.25 4.64
N GLY A 405 -2.56 17.83 3.41
CA GLY A 405 -2.61 16.42 3.03
C GLY A 405 -1.24 15.74 3.13
N ALA A 406 -0.19 16.36 2.58
CA ALA A 406 1.16 15.83 2.67
C ALA A 406 1.69 15.78 4.12
N ALA A 407 1.41 16.79 4.94
CA ALA A 407 1.76 16.82 6.35
C ALA A 407 1.05 15.71 7.13
N THR A 408 -0.24 15.50 6.88
CA THR A 408 -1.01 14.38 7.47
C THR A 408 -0.35 13.04 7.15
N CYS A 409 0.00 12.81 5.89
CA CYS A 409 0.65 11.57 5.46
C CYS A 409 2.06 11.42 6.03
N ALA A 410 2.84 12.50 6.08
CA ALA A 410 4.19 12.48 6.66
C ALA A 410 4.14 12.15 8.16
N TRP A 411 3.22 12.76 8.91
CA TRP A 411 3.02 12.44 10.31
C TRP A 411 2.51 11.02 10.53
N ALA A 412 1.65 10.49 9.66
CA ALA A 412 1.25 9.09 9.72
C ALA A 412 2.47 8.17 9.61
N LEU A 413 3.37 8.39 8.65
CA LEU A 413 4.59 7.58 8.50
C LEU A 413 5.56 7.74 9.67
N VAL A 414 5.73 8.95 10.21
CA VAL A 414 6.59 9.21 11.39
C VAL A 414 6.05 8.48 12.61
N LEU A 415 4.73 8.54 12.85
CA LEU A 415 4.08 7.84 13.94
C LEU A 415 4.19 6.32 13.77
N THR A 416 4.05 5.79 12.54
CA THR A 416 4.30 4.37 12.25
C THR A 416 5.73 3.97 12.56
N ALA A 417 6.73 4.73 12.09
CA ALA A 417 8.14 4.46 12.38
C ALA A 417 8.46 4.54 13.89
N THR A 418 7.81 5.46 14.59
CA THR A 418 7.90 5.57 16.06
C THR A 418 7.29 4.35 16.73
N GLY A 419 6.16 3.84 16.23
CA GLY A 419 5.57 2.61 16.72
C GLY A 419 6.46 1.39 16.47
N TYR A 420 7.15 1.29 15.34
CA TYR A 420 8.16 0.25 15.11
C TYR A 420 9.30 0.32 16.13
N PHE A 421 9.80 1.53 16.40
CA PHE A 421 10.79 1.75 17.45
C PHE A 421 10.28 1.26 18.81
N ALA A 422 9.03 1.61 19.17
CA ALA A 422 8.41 1.18 20.42
C ALA A 422 8.28 -0.35 20.53
N VAL A 423 7.96 -1.05 19.43
CA VAL A 423 7.91 -2.52 19.40
C VAL A 423 9.28 -3.14 19.73
N TYR A 424 10.38 -2.57 19.23
CA TYR A 424 11.72 -3.06 19.58
C TYR A 424 12.12 -2.79 21.03
N VAL A 425 11.64 -1.69 21.61
CA VAL A 425 11.85 -1.42 23.04
C VAL A 425 11.25 -2.55 23.87
N ILE A 426 10.00 -2.92 23.59
CA ILE A 426 9.24 -3.89 24.39
C ILE A 426 9.44 -5.36 23.99
N THR A 427 10.10 -5.64 22.87
CA THR A 427 10.14 -6.99 22.28
C THR A 427 10.71 -8.05 23.25
N PRO A 428 10.08 -9.23 23.38
CA PRO A 428 10.58 -10.32 24.23
C PRO A 428 11.86 -10.97 23.67
N TYR A 429 12.13 -10.80 22.38
CA TYR A 429 13.30 -11.35 21.69
C TYR A 429 14.63 -10.69 22.06
N ASP A 430 15.72 -11.37 21.69
CA ASP A 430 17.05 -10.74 21.64
C ASP A 430 17.00 -9.55 20.69
N LEU A 431 17.38 -8.38 21.21
CA LEU A 431 17.19 -7.12 20.50
C LEU A 431 18.05 -7.06 19.24
N ARG A 432 19.29 -7.56 19.31
CA ARG A 432 20.22 -7.52 18.19
C ARG A 432 19.76 -8.44 17.06
N TRP A 433 19.37 -9.67 17.39
CA TRP A 433 18.80 -10.61 16.44
C TRP A 433 17.54 -10.04 15.79
N HIS A 434 16.63 -9.47 16.60
CA HIS A 434 15.38 -8.94 16.08
C HIS A 434 15.62 -7.76 15.12
N LEU A 435 16.47 -6.79 15.49
CA LEU A 435 16.85 -5.69 14.61
C LEU A 435 17.50 -6.17 13.31
N MET A 436 18.41 -7.15 13.38
CA MET A 436 19.16 -7.66 12.23
C MET A 436 18.28 -8.29 11.16
N TRP A 437 17.18 -8.94 11.54
CA TRP A 437 16.32 -9.67 10.61
C TRP A 437 15.07 -8.91 10.17
N SER A 438 14.57 -7.94 10.96
CA SER A 438 13.31 -7.24 10.64
C SER A 438 13.47 -5.78 10.22
N LEU A 439 14.54 -5.07 10.59
CA LEU A 439 14.59 -3.61 10.40
C LEU A 439 14.56 -3.16 8.93
N ASP A 440 15.31 -3.83 8.04
CA ASP A 440 15.30 -3.55 6.60
C ASP A 440 13.89 -3.75 5.99
N ARG A 441 13.13 -4.74 6.49
CA ARG A 441 11.75 -5.00 6.06
C ARG A 441 10.81 -3.89 6.51
N LEU A 442 10.94 -3.42 7.76
CA LEU A 442 10.14 -2.32 8.29
C LEU A 442 10.38 -1.01 7.53
N PHE A 443 11.63 -0.70 7.17
CA PHE A 443 11.92 0.46 6.33
C PHE A 443 11.38 0.31 4.90
N MET A 444 11.48 -0.90 4.33
CA MET A 444 10.92 -1.19 3.00
C MET A 444 9.41 -0.96 2.96
N GLN A 445 8.66 -1.37 3.99
CA GLN A 445 7.22 -1.11 4.08
C GLN A 445 6.86 0.38 3.89
N LEU A 446 7.66 1.29 4.46
CA LEU A 446 7.43 2.74 4.38
C LEU A 446 8.00 3.39 3.11
N TRP A 447 9.01 2.77 2.50
CA TRP A 447 9.87 3.40 1.49
C TRP A 447 9.14 3.97 0.26
N PRO A 448 8.23 3.24 -0.42
CA PRO A 448 7.47 3.81 -1.55
C PRO A 448 6.65 5.03 -1.16
N SER A 449 6.09 5.05 0.06
CA SER A 449 5.32 6.18 0.59
C SER A 449 6.22 7.38 0.90
N VAL A 450 7.41 7.14 1.45
CA VAL A 450 8.43 8.18 1.66
C VAL A 450 8.86 8.79 0.33
N LEU A 451 9.19 7.97 -0.67
CA LEU A 451 9.52 8.45 -2.02
C LEU A 451 8.40 9.31 -2.58
N PHE A 452 7.16 8.81 -2.56
CA PHE A 452 5.99 9.57 -3.02
C PHE A 452 5.89 10.94 -2.34
N LEU A 453 5.97 10.98 -1.00
CA LEU A 453 5.87 12.24 -0.25
C LEU A 453 7.00 13.21 -0.56
N VAL A 454 8.23 12.74 -0.75
CA VAL A 454 9.32 13.63 -1.18
C VAL A 454 8.99 14.24 -2.54
N PHE A 455 8.67 13.43 -3.54
CA PHE A 455 8.41 13.92 -4.90
C PHE A 455 7.25 14.91 -4.99
N VAL A 456 6.18 14.72 -4.20
CA VAL A 456 5.03 15.64 -4.22
C VAL A 456 5.26 16.92 -3.41
N THR A 457 6.23 16.95 -2.49
CA THR A 457 6.52 18.12 -1.64
C THR A 457 7.67 18.98 -2.13
N VAL A 458 8.59 18.45 -2.92
CA VAL A 458 9.73 19.20 -3.49
C VAL A 458 9.32 19.97 -4.74
N ARG A 459 10.05 21.05 -5.06
CA ARG A 459 9.86 21.77 -6.35
C ARG A 459 10.22 20.86 -7.51
N ALA A 460 9.52 21.00 -8.64
CA ALA A 460 9.96 20.35 -9.87
C ALA A 460 11.10 21.17 -10.50
N PRO A 461 12.13 20.54 -11.09
CA PRO A 461 13.19 21.25 -11.80
C PRO A 461 12.68 21.97 -13.06
N GLU A 462 11.60 21.47 -13.64
CA GLU A 462 10.96 22.08 -14.80
C GLU A 462 10.08 23.25 -14.34
N PRO A 463 10.22 24.45 -14.92
CA PRO A 463 9.35 25.56 -14.59
C PRO A 463 7.92 25.18 -14.97
N ALA A 464 6.99 25.33 -14.03
CA ALA A 464 5.59 25.46 -14.39
C ALA A 464 5.48 26.73 -15.23
N THR A 465 5.46 26.60 -16.55
CA THR A 465 5.14 27.73 -17.43
C THR A 465 3.79 28.26 -16.99
N ALA A 466 3.79 29.39 -16.30
CA ALA A 466 2.60 30.18 -16.04
C ALA A 466 1.92 30.37 -17.39
N LEU A 467 0.66 29.92 -17.48
CA LEU A 467 -0.21 30.33 -18.57
C LEU A 467 -0.21 31.86 -18.58
N GLY A 468 0.21 32.45 -19.70
CA GLY A 468 0.25 33.88 -19.88
C GLY A 468 -1.06 34.49 -19.41
N CYS A 469 -0.97 35.37 -18.42
CA CYS A 469 -1.97 36.42 -18.30
C CYS A 469 -1.90 37.19 -19.64
N PRO A 470 -3.02 37.43 -20.34
CA PRO A 470 -2.99 38.41 -21.40
C PRO A 470 -2.45 39.70 -20.80
N ALA A 471 -1.45 40.31 -21.44
CA ALA A 471 -1.11 41.67 -21.11
C ALA A 471 -2.40 42.50 -21.15
N PRO A 472 -2.66 43.39 -20.18
CA PRO A 472 -3.78 44.30 -20.30
C PRO A 472 -3.59 45.05 -21.61
N GLU A 473 -4.59 44.96 -22.50
CA GLU A 473 -4.67 45.78 -23.69
C GLU A 473 -4.46 47.22 -23.24
N SER A 474 -3.36 47.82 -23.68
CA SER A 474 -3.14 49.24 -23.59
C SER A 474 -4.23 49.89 -24.43
N SER A 475 -5.20 50.48 -23.76
CA SER A 475 -6.11 51.46 -24.35
C SER A 475 -5.29 52.65 -24.83
N GLU A 476 -5.07 52.75 -26.14
CA GLU A 476 -4.87 54.01 -26.85
C GLU A 476 -6.00 54.19 -27.86
#